data_AF-A0A2E5MB62-F1
#
_entry.id   AF-A0A2E5MB62-F1
#
_cell.length_a   1.000
_cell.length_b   1.000
_cell.length_c   1.000
_cell.angle_alpha   90.00
_cell.angle_beta   90.00
_cell.angle_gamma   90.00
#
_symmetry.space_group_name_H-M   'P 1'
#
loop_
_entity.id
_entity.type
_entity.pdbx_description
1 polymer ?
#
loop_
_entity_poly.entity_id
_entity_poly.type
_entity_poly.pdbx_seq_one_letter_code
_entity_poly.pdbx_strand_id
1 'polypeptide(L)'
;MSRLPIIVGFGGVNPAGRLSFNHAYRRMVIDVLGSAEQARTYRSLAALMNISDDPDDEATRAYINAHTLIRRIEGFDPDAVLVQGKAKMQSCDDAPLSFVMAKRQLPEHIPANWQVDAVDEKRVRVTASSDLEVLLPDTRRSRVTSAGQLPTGYDPGATYPSRNHPRGLQLAVVGASDALRSSGLDLDLLKQMVAPDQFAVYSGSAMGQLDPEGYGGMMQNPLMGKRPTSKNAALGLSEMPGDFVNAYVLGSVGDTAGIIGACATFLYNVKRGADEIRAGNKRIVLAGNSEAPILPEVIEAYRVMGALAEDEALMALDGCSDGLDNRRACRPFSDNCGFTVAEAGAFAVLMDDELAMQLGAKTLCSVGGVYVNADGYKKSIPGPGIGNYITMAKAMSVTRAILGDESLRTRTHVLAHGTGTPQNRVTESEILNEMAKLYGIESWPVAAIKAYVGHSMAPAGGDQLGAALGTWEHGWLPGITTIDHIAEDVHQSHLNFAINHLELGATNVDAALVNSKGFGGNNATGVFLSPDVTEQMLRHKWGAAAMLDYQRRCETVSETAAAYDESMSSGGVEPLYQFGEGVVEGSDLTLDTQALHIPGFGIPIDLALENPFPDMTSDADDS
;
A
#
# COMPACT_ATOMS: atom_id res chain seq x y z
N MET A 1 16.13 -21.38 19.36
CA MET A 1 15.60 -20.05 19.75
C MET A 1 14.97 -19.42 18.53
N SER A 2 13.83 -18.74 18.66
CA SER A 2 13.21 -18.03 17.51
C SER A 2 14.13 -16.91 17.01
N ARG A 3 14.16 -16.72 15.69
CA ARG A 3 14.71 -15.52 15.06
C ARG A 3 13.75 -14.34 15.22
N LEU A 4 14.27 -13.14 15.44
CA LEU A 4 13.48 -11.90 15.55
C LEU A 4 13.39 -11.26 14.15
N PRO A 5 12.19 -11.02 13.60
CA PRO A 5 12.03 -10.30 12.34
C PRO A 5 12.27 -8.80 12.54
N ILE A 6 13.33 -8.27 11.93
CA ILE A 6 13.73 -6.87 12.00
C ILE A 6 13.44 -6.20 10.66
N ILE A 7 12.77 -5.05 10.70
CA ILE A 7 12.62 -4.20 9.51
C ILE A 7 13.89 -3.36 9.40
N VAL A 8 14.63 -3.56 8.30
CA VAL A 8 15.93 -2.92 8.04
C VAL A 8 15.88 -1.91 6.90
N GLY A 9 14.77 -1.89 6.16
CA GLY A 9 14.51 -0.95 5.07
C GLY A 9 13.01 -0.72 4.96
N PHE A 10 12.62 0.50 4.62
CA PHE A 10 11.23 0.88 4.40
C PHE A 10 11.16 1.99 3.37
N GLY A 11 10.28 1.85 2.38
CA GLY A 11 10.24 2.76 1.26
C GLY A 11 8.96 2.63 0.44
N GLY A 12 8.85 3.51 -0.56
CA GLY A 12 7.62 3.70 -1.30
C GLY A 12 7.25 5.16 -1.47
N VAL A 13 6.02 5.36 -1.95
CA VAL A 13 5.48 6.68 -2.22
C VAL A 13 3.97 6.67 -2.00
N ASN A 14 3.47 7.76 -1.41
CA ASN A 14 2.06 7.98 -1.17
C ASN A 14 1.74 9.49 -1.37
N PRO A 15 0.52 9.97 -1.07
CA PRO A 15 0.14 11.36 -1.25
C PRO A 15 0.97 12.39 -0.47
N ALA A 16 1.65 11.97 0.60
CA ALA A 16 2.55 12.82 1.37
C ALA A 16 4.00 12.82 0.83
N GLY A 17 4.31 12.00 -0.18
CA GLY A 17 5.63 11.90 -0.81
C GLY A 17 6.31 10.56 -0.55
N ARG A 18 7.64 10.57 -0.54
CA ARG A 18 8.47 9.37 -0.38
C ARG A 18 8.42 8.83 1.05
N LEU A 19 8.21 7.53 1.21
CA LEU A 19 8.09 6.87 2.52
C LEU A 19 9.45 6.65 3.20
N SER A 20 10.51 6.38 2.43
CA SER A 20 11.84 6.17 2.98
C SER A 20 12.37 7.40 3.71
N PHE A 21 13.18 7.18 4.74
CA PHE A 21 13.77 8.25 5.59
C PHE A 21 12.72 9.24 6.13
N ASN A 22 11.48 8.78 6.33
CA ASN A 22 10.41 9.52 6.96
C ASN A 22 10.03 10.85 6.26
N HIS A 23 10.27 11.01 4.95
CA HIS A 23 9.89 12.24 4.23
C HIS A 23 8.37 12.46 4.20
N ALA A 24 7.61 11.42 3.85
CA ALA A 24 6.14 11.45 3.86
C ALA A 24 5.59 11.73 5.26
N TYR A 25 6.18 11.11 6.29
CA TYR A 25 5.83 11.40 7.68
C TYR A 25 6.06 12.88 8.01
N ARG A 26 7.24 13.42 7.69
CA ARG A 26 7.57 14.82 7.96
C ARG A 26 6.62 15.77 7.25
N ARG A 27 6.15 15.44 6.05
CA ARG A 27 5.11 16.22 5.36
C ARG A 27 3.79 16.27 6.15
N MET A 28 3.40 15.20 6.85
CA MET A 28 2.17 15.17 7.65
C MET A 28 2.25 16.00 8.93
N VAL A 29 3.44 16.17 9.50
CA VAL A 29 3.67 16.89 10.77
C VAL A 29 4.49 18.17 10.59
N ILE A 30 4.54 18.69 9.36
CA ILE A 30 5.56 19.67 8.94
C ILE A 30 5.56 20.96 9.77
N ASP A 31 4.41 21.34 10.30
CA ASP A 31 4.15 22.55 11.08
C ASP A 31 4.76 22.51 12.50
N VAL A 32 5.06 21.31 13.03
CA VAL A 32 5.72 21.14 14.35
C VAL A 32 7.21 20.82 14.25
N LEU A 33 7.75 20.68 13.03
CA LEU A 33 9.16 20.35 12.81
C LEU A 33 10.08 21.57 12.85
N GLY A 34 11.36 21.33 13.13
CA GLY A 34 12.40 22.34 13.02
C GLY A 34 12.66 22.78 11.57
N SER A 35 13.20 23.98 11.37
CA SER A 35 13.43 24.58 10.05
C SER A 35 14.31 23.72 9.13
N ALA A 36 15.31 23.02 9.67
CA ALA A 36 16.17 22.12 8.91
C ALA A 36 15.41 20.90 8.37
N GLU A 37 14.51 20.33 9.17
CA GLU A 37 13.69 19.18 8.77
C GLU A 37 12.61 19.58 7.75
N GLN A 38 12.01 20.76 7.93
CA GLN A 38 11.12 21.36 6.95
C GLN A 38 11.82 21.55 5.61
N ALA A 39 13.00 22.20 5.60
CA ALA A 39 13.78 22.42 4.38
C ALA A 39 14.14 21.10 3.68
N ARG A 40 14.57 20.08 4.43
CA ARG A 40 14.86 18.74 3.88
C ARG A 40 13.61 18.10 3.25
N THR A 41 12.45 18.27 3.87
CA THR A 41 11.17 17.73 3.37
C THR A 41 10.73 18.43 2.09
N TYR A 42 10.75 19.77 2.06
CA TYR A 42 10.41 20.54 0.87
C TYR A 42 11.37 20.28 -0.28
N ARG A 43 12.66 20.10 -0.01
CA ARG A 43 13.64 19.70 -1.04
C ARG A 43 13.30 18.33 -1.65
N SER A 44 13.01 17.33 -0.82
CA SER A 44 12.61 16.00 -1.34
C SER A 44 11.30 16.05 -2.11
N LEU A 45 10.34 16.89 -1.70
CA LEU A 45 9.08 17.05 -2.43
C LEU A 45 9.28 17.81 -3.74
N ALA A 46 10.06 18.89 -3.75
CA ALA A 46 10.38 19.63 -4.97
C ALA A 46 11.06 18.73 -6.01
N ALA A 47 12.04 17.91 -5.59
CA ALA A 47 12.68 16.92 -6.45
C ALA A 47 11.67 15.91 -7.00
N LEU A 48 10.80 15.36 -6.14
CA LEU A 48 9.78 14.38 -6.54
C LEU A 48 8.73 14.97 -7.49
N MET A 49 8.34 16.22 -7.27
CA MET A 49 7.34 16.96 -8.06
C MET A 49 7.92 17.60 -9.33
N ASN A 50 9.22 17.40 -9.61
CA ASN A 50 9.94 18.01 -10.73
C ASN A 50 9.89 19.56 -10.72
N ILE A 51 9.95 20.18 -9.55
CA ILE A 51 9.98 21.63 -9.38
C ILE A 51 11.42 22.12 -9.45
N SER A 52 11.70 23.04 -10.38
CA SER A 52 13.03 23.64 -10.59
C SER A 52 13.31 24.87 -9.71
N ASP A 53 12.26 25.48 -9.18
CA ASP A 53 12.37 26.67 -8.33
C ASP A 53 12.97 26.34 -6.96
N ASP A 54 13.43 27.36 -6.24
CA ASP A 54 14.02 27.19 -4.90
C ASP A 54 12.98 26.56 -3.95
N PRO A 55 13.24 25.38 -3.35
CA PRO A 55 12.31 24.73 -2.42
C PRO A 55 12.14 25.50 -1.10
N ASP A 56 13.01 26.47 -0.81
CA ASP A 56 12.89 27.34 0.35
C ASP A 56 12.06 28.61 0.08
N ASP A 57 11.70 28.89 -1.18
CA ASP A 57 10.81 29.99 -1.53
C ASP A 57 9.37 29.77 -1.03
N GLU A 58 8.74 30.84 -0.57
CA GLU A 58 7.39 30.79 0.02
C GLU A 58 6.33 30.34 -0.99
N ALA A 59 6.43 30.79 -2.25
CA ALA A 59 5.48 30.40 -3.29
C ALA A 59 5.67 28.92 -3.67
N THR A 60 6.92 28.44 -3.75
CA THR A 60 7.22 27.02 -3.96
C THR A 60 6.63 26.16 -2.84
N ARG A 61 6.83 26.53 -1.57
CA ARG A 61 6.26 25.81 -0.43
C ARG A 61 4.73 25.82 -0.44
N ALA A 62 4.12 26.96 -0.77
CA ALA A 62 2.67 27.08 -0.90
C ALA A 62 2.12 26.15 -2.01
N TYR A 63 2.81 26.07 -3.16
CA TYR A 63 2.46 25.14 -4.23
C TYR A 63 2.57 23.69 -3.78
N ILE A 64 3.70 23.29 -3.18
CA ILE A 64 3.89 21.92 -2.66
C ILE A 64 2.79 21.56 -1.66
N ASN A 65 2.47 22.46 -0.73
CA ASN A 65 1.43 22.23 0.26
C ASN A 65 0.05 22.09 -0.37
N ALA A 66 -0.23 22.84 -1.44
CA ALA A 66 -1.49 22.76 -2.16
C ALA A 66 -1.63 21.46 -2.98
N HIS A 67 -0.51 20.89 -3.42
CA HIS A 67 -0.42 19.79 -4.39
C HIS A 67 0.11 18.47 -3.79
N THR A 68 -0.05 18.31 -2.48
CA THR A 68 0.24 17.08 -1.72
C THR A 68 -0.96 16.74 -0.83
N LEU A 69 -0.95 15.55 -0.22
CA LEU A 69 -2.03 15.03 0.64
C LEU A 69 -3.36 14.84 -0.11
N ILE A 70 -4.44 14.59 0.63
CA ILE A 70 -5.80 14.57 0.09
C ILE A 70 -6.14 15.94 -0.50
N ARG A 71 -6.66 15.93 -1.73
CA ARG A 71 -7.11 17.12 -2.45
C ARG A 71 -8.09 16.75 -3.55
N ARG A 72 -8.53 17.74 -4.33
CA ARG A 72 -9.38 17.52 -5.51
C ARG A 72 -8.66 16.61 -6.51
N ILE A 73 -9.39 15.71 -7.16
CA ILE A 73 -8.86 14.81 -8.19
C ILE A 73 -8.29 15.63 -9.37
N GLU A 74 -7.06 15.29 -9.75
CA GLU A 74 -6.29 15.87 -10.85
C GLU A 74 -6.04 14.85 -11.98
N GLY A 75 -6.06 13.54 -11.68
CA GLY A 75 -5.75 12.47 -12.63
C GLY A 75 -6.79 12.23 -13.74
N PHE A 76 -8.02 12.72 -13.56
CA PHE A 76 -9.06 12.81 -14.58
C PHE A 76 -9.99 13.98 -14.25
N ASP A 77 -10.81 14.44 -15.20
CA ASP A 77 -11.79 15.51 -14.95
C ASP A 77 -13.02 14.94 -14.21
N PRO A 78 -13.20 15.23 -12.90
CA PRO A 78 -14.33 14.71 -12.16
C PRO A 78 -15.65 15.41 -12.52
N ASP A 79 -15.63 16.53 -13.24
CA ASP A 79 -16.84 17.21 -13.72
C ASP A 79 -17.32 16.66 -15.08
N ALA A 80 -16.49 15.86 -15.77
CA ALA A 80 -16.77 15.29 -17.09
C ALA A 80 -16.30 13.83 -17.25
N VAL A 81 -16.71 12.94 -16.34
CA VAL A 81 -16.41 11.49 -16.43
C VAL A 81 -17.12 10.86 -17.63
N LEU A 82 -16.36 10.19 -18.50
CA LEU A 82 -16.90 9.52 -19.70
C LEU A 82 -17.82 8.35 -19.34
N VAL A 83 -19.00 8.31 -19.97
CA VAL A 83 -19.96 7.21 -19.88
C VAL A 83 -20.58 6.91 -21.25
N GLN A 84 -21.34 5.82 -21.35
CA GLN A 84 -22.12 5.48 -22.54
C GLN A 84 -23.63 5.55 -22.21
N GLY A 85 -24.35 6.44 -22.90
CA GLY A 85 -25.80 6.53 -22.84
C GLY A 85 -26.46 5.57 -23.82
N LYS A 86 -27.42 4.75 -23.36
CA LYS A 86 -28.26 3.97 -24.27
C LYS A 86 -29.33 4.87 -24.89
N ALA A 87 -29.39 4.91 -26.21
CA ALA A 87 -30.42 5.63 -26.94
C ALA A 87 -31.16 4.72 -27.91
N LYS A 88 -32.44 5.02 -28.14
CA LYS A 88 -33.30 4.36 -29.12
C LYS A 88 -33.63 5.38 -30.22
N MET A 89 -33.08 5.18 -31.40
CA MET A 89 -33.31 6.04 -32.55
C MET A 89 -34.50 5.54 -33.35
N GLN A 90 -35.48 6.41 -33.57
CA GLN A 90 -36.71 6.12 -34.30
C GLN A 90 -36.72 6.84 -35.65
N SER A 91 -37.50 6.32 -36.59
CA SER A 91 -37.78 6.99 -37.84
C SER A 91 -38.61 8.27 -37.65
N CYS A 92 -38.31 9.30 -38.44
CA CYS A 92 -39.22 10.42 -38.64
C CYS A 92 -40.22 10.09 -39.77
N ASP A 93 -41.47 10.52 -39.62
CA ASP A 93 -42.49 10.51 -40.68
C ASP A 93 -42.76 9.13 -41.33
N ASP A 94 -42.77 8.06 -40.53
CA ASP A 94 -42.99 6.66 -40.96
C ASP A 94 -42.01 6.12 -42.03
N ALA A 95 -40.92 6.84 -42.30
CA ALA A 95 -39.88 6.42 -43.26
C ALA A 95 -38.78 5.58 -42.59
N PRO A 96 -38.37 4.42 -43.13
CA PRO A 96 -37.31 3.60 -42.54
C PRO A 96 -36.01 4.38 -42.27
N LEU A 97 -35.37 4.13 -41.12
CA LEU A 97 -34.10 4.79 -40.78
C LEU A 97 -33.01 4.27 -41.72
N SER A 98 -32.43 5.15 -42.53
CA SER A 98 -31.41 4.79 -43.51
C SER A 98 -30.11 5.58 -43.32
N PHE A 99 -28.98 4.88 -43.30
CA PHE A 99 -27.65 5.49 -43.15
C PHE A 99 -26.59 4.74 -43.96
N VAL A 100 -25.43 5.36 -44.17
CA VAL A 100 -24.28 4.77 -44.88
C VAL A 100 -23.15 4.52 -43.90
N MET A 101 -22.54 3.34 -43.94
CA MET A 101 -21.38 3.00 -43.11
C MET A 101 -20.32 2.20 -43.88
N ALA A 102 -19.12 2.08 -43.30
CA ALA A 102 -18.09 1.24 -43.88
C ALA A 102 -18.48 -0.24 -43.75
N LYS A 103 -18.28 -1.03 -44.81
CA LYS A 103 -18.61 -2.47 -44.82
C LYS A 103 -17.96 -3.24 -43.67
N ARG A 104 -16.75 -2.85 -43.27
CA ARG A 104 -15.99 -3.43 -42.14
C ARG A 104 -16.58 -3.16 -40.75
N GLN A 105 -17.53 -2.23 -40.64
CA GLN A 105 -18.21 -1.86 -39.39
C GLN A 105 -19.57 -2.53 -39.25
N LEU A 106 -19.99 -3.33 -40.24
CA LEU A 106 -21.18 -4.16 -40.11
C LEU A 106 -20.98 -5.17 -38.98
N PRO A 107 -22.02 -5.44 -38.17
CA PRO A 107 -22.02 -6.58 -37.27
C PRO A 107 -21.77 -7.89 -38.04
N GLU A 108 -21.08 -8.84 -37.41
CA GLU A 108 -20.95 -10.20 -37.97
C GLU A 108 -22.33 -10.87 -38.09
N HIS A 109 -23.21 -10.61 -37.13
CA HIS A 109 -24.61 -11.02 -37.15
C HIS A 109 -25.48 -9.80 -37.47
N ILE A 110 -25.82 -9.65 -38.76
CA ILE A 110 -26.69 -8.57 -39.21
C ILE A 110 -28.07 -8.71 -38.56
N PRO A 111 -28.60 -7.66 -37.90
CA PRO A 111 -29.94 -7.69 -37.33
C PRO A 111 -31.00 -8.02 -38.38
N ALA A 112 -32.00 -8.84 -38.02
CA ALA A 112 -33.04 -9.30 -38.95
C ALA A 112 -33.89 -8.16 -39.55
N ASN A 113 -33.93 -7.01 -38.88
CA ASN A 113 -34.61 -5.80 -39.30
C ASN A 113 -33.74 -4.87 -40.17
N TRP A 114 -32.51 -5.26 -40.51
CA TRP A 114 -31.62 -4.46 -41.37
C TRP A 114 -31.63 -4.99 -42.81
N GLN A 115 -31.91 -4.10 -43.75
CA GLN A 115 -31.60 -4.28 -45.16
C GLN A 115 -30.24 -3.63 -45.45
N VAL A 116 -29.35 -4.35 -46.15
CA VAL A 116 -27.98 -3.87 -46.44
C VAL A 116 -27.73 -3.90 -47.94
N ASP A 117 -27.60 -2.73 -48.55
CA ASP A 117 -27.35 -2.56 -49.98
C ASP A 117 -25.94 -1.99 -50.23
N ALA A 118 -25.25 -2.49 -51.26
CA ALA A 118 -23.94 -1.96 -51.63
C ALA A 118 -24.05 -0.53 -52.17
N VAL A 119 -23.21 0.38 -51.66
CA VAL A 119 -23.05 1.74 -52.22
C VAL A 119 -21.82 1.77 -53.12
N ASP A 120 -20.72 1.18 -52.65
CA ASP A 120 -19.47 0.93 -53.38
C ASP A 120 -18.70 -0.24 -52.76
N GLU A 121 -17.45 -0.49 -53.17
CA GLU A 121 -16.63 -1.60 -52.66
C GLU A 121 -16.38 -1.55 -51.14
N LYS A 122 -16.39 -0.36 -50.52
CA LYS A 122 -16.01 -0.15 -49.12
C LYS A 122 -17.18 0.29 -48.24
N ARG A 123 -18.30 0.72 -48.82
CA ARG A 123 -19.45 1.28 -48.10
C ARG A 123 -20.76 0.59 -48.46
N VAL A 124 -21.62 0.51 -47.47
CA VAL A 124 -22.97 -0.05 -47.58
C VAL A 124 -23.99 0.97 -47.06
N ARG A 125 -25.19 0.91 -47.63
CA ARG A 125 -26.38 1.57 -47.08
C ARG A 125 -27.11 0.55 -46.23
N VAL A 126 -27.40 0.91 -44.99
CA VAL A 126 -28.24 0.15 -44.07
C VAL A 126 -29.58 0.85 -43.96
N THR A 127 -30.66 0.09 -44.12
CA THR A 127 -32.03 0.56 -43.89
C THR A 127 -32.67 -0.32 -42.81
N ALA A 128 -32.97 0.26 -41.66
CA ALA A 128 -33.60 -0.42 -40.54
C ALA A 128 -35.13 -0.24 -40.57
N SER A 129 -35.85 -1.35 -40.53
CA SER A 129 -37.33 -1.38 -40.54
C SER A 129 -37.96 -1.21 -39.15
N SER A 130 -37.15 -1.12 -38.10
CA SER A 130 -37.57 -0.80 -36.74
C SER A 130 -36.55 0.10 -36.06
N ASP A 131 -36.87 0.56 -34.85
CA ASP A 131 -35.99 1.36 -34.00
C ASP A 131 -34.58 0.77 -33.89
N LEU A 132 -33.58 1.65 -33.94
CA LEU A 132 -32.18 1.33 -33.80
C LEU A 132 -31.72 1.61 -32.37
N GLU A 133 -31.23 0.60 -31.67
CA GLU A 133 -30.56 0.79 -30.38
C GLU A 133 -29.10 1.16 -30.61
N VAL A 134 -28.64 2.25 -29.97
CA VAL A 134 -27.25 2.73 -30.06
C VAL A 134 -26.70 3.06 -28.68
N LEU A 135 -25.38 3.05 -28.57
CA LEU A 135 -24.63 3.62 -27.46
C LEU A 135 -24.02 4.94 -27.91
N LEU A 136 -24.23 6.00 -27.12
CA LEU A 136 -23.73 7.34 -27.39
C LEU A 136 -22.73 7.74 -26.29
N PRO A 137 -21.55 8.29 -26.65
CA PRO A 137 -20.64 8.85 -25.65
C PRO A 137 -21.30 10.04 -24.97
N ASP A 138 -21.18 10.11 -23.65
CA ASP A 138 -21.73 11.16 -22.80
C ASP A 138 -20.76 11.42 -21.63
N THR A 139 -20.95 12.49 -20.88
CA THR A 139 -20.17 12.77 -19.68
C THR A 139 -21.06 13.05 -18.47
N ARG A 140 -20.57 12.69 -17.27
CA ARG A 140 -21.27 12.94 -16.02
C ARG A 140 -20.32 13.50 -14.98
N ARG A 141 -20.84 14.41 -14.16
CA ARG A 141 -20.14 14.88 -12.96
C ARG A 141 -20.12 13.78 -11.91
N SER A 142 -18.93 13.45 -11.42
CA SER A 142 -18.72 12.62 -10.24
C SER A 142 -19.26 13.33 -9.00
N ARG A 143 -19.86 12.57 -8.08
CA ARG A 143 -20.26 13.08 -6.76
C ARG A 143 -19.16 12.99 -5.71
N VAL A 144 -18.04 12.37 -6.07
CA VAL A 144 -16.84 12.26 -5.24
C VAL A 144 -15.72 12.91 -6.01
N THR A 145 -15.20 14.02 -5.49
CA THR A 145 -14.14 14.78 -6.17
C THR A 145 -12.84 14.84 -5.40
N SER A 146 -12.75 14.19 -4.25
CA SER A 146 -11.56 14.12 -3.40
C SER A 146 -10.82 12.79 -3.56
N ALA A 147 -9.49 12.82 -3.61
CA ALA A 147 -8.65 11.63 -3.50
C ALA A 147 -7.28 11.94 -2.86
N GLY A 148 -6.68 10.95 -2.22
CA GLY A 148 -5.28 10.97 -1.83
C GLY A 148 -4.40 10.59 -3.02
N GLN A 149 -3.83 11.58 -3.69
CA GLN A 149 -3.05 11.41 -4.93
C GLN A 149 -1.57 11.64 -4.66
N LEU A 150 -0.68 10.93 -5.36
CA LEU A 150 0.76 11.22 -5.30
C LEU A 150 1.03 12.73 -5.55
N PRO A 151 2.14 13.29 -5.04
CA PRO A 151 2.47 14.70 -5.24
C PRO A 151 2.41 15.10 -6.72
N THR A 152 1.72 16.19 -7.02
CA THR A 152 1.51 16.64 -8.41
C THR A 152 2.84 16.83 -9.12
N GLY A 153 2.95 16.35 -10.36
CA GLY A 153 4.19 16.37 -11.14
C GLY A 153 5.03 15.11 -11.01
N TYR A 154 4.77 14.25 -10.01
CA TYR A 154 5.43 12.95 -9.91
C TYR A 154 4.71 11.88 -10.75
N ASP A 155 5.41 11.35 -11.74
CA ASP A 155 4.97 10.22 -12.55
C ASP A 155 5.92 9.02 -12.36
N PRO A 156 5.53 7.97 -11.61
CA PRO A 156 6.33 6.75 -11.46
C PRO A 156 6.70 6.11 -12.80
N GLY A 157 5.81 6.18 -13.80
CA GLY A 157 6.02 5.59 -15.12
C GLY A 157 7.14 6.26 -15.92
N ALA A 158 7.44 7.53 -15.64
CA ALA A 158 8.51 8.27 -16.30
C ALA A 158 9.92 7.91 -15.76
N THR A 159 10.00 7.21 -14.63
CA THR A 159 11.29 6.94 -13.95
C THR A 159 12.03 5.70 -14.46
N TYR A 160 11.37 4.86 -15.27
CA TYR A 160 11.96 3.64 -15.83
C TYR A 160 11.21 3.19 -17.11
N PRO A 161 11.71 2.20 -17.88
CA PRO A 161 11.04 1.66 -19.06
C PRO A 161 9.70 0.94 -18.77
N SER A 162 8.65 1.71 -18.46
CA SER A 162 7.37 1.25 -17.90
C SER A 162 6.27 0.93 -18.93
N ARG A 163 6.62 0.75 -20.21
CA ARG A 163 5.64 0.71 -21.31
C ARG A 163 4.60 -0.41 -21.14
N ASN A 164 3.32 -0.03 -21.08
CA ASN A 164 2.15 -0.87 -20.82
C ASN A 164 2.04 -1.42 -19.39
N HIS A 165 2.83 -0.94 -18.44
CA HIS A 165 2.67 -1.33 -17.04
C HIS A 165 1.51 -0.54 -16.45
N PRO A 166 0.53 -1.22 -15.83
CA PRO A 166 -0.42 -0.57 -14.94
C PRO A 166 0.26 0.33 -13.92
N ARG A 167 -0.40 1.42 -13.53
CA ARG A 167 0.09 2.37 -12.53
C ARG A 167 0.43 1.70 -11.20
N GLY A 168 -0.34 0.70 -10.78
CA GLY A 168 -0.03 -0.13 -9.61
C GLY A 168 1.29 -0.91 -9.72
N LEU A 169 1.67 -1.36 -10.92
CA LEU A 169 2.97 -2.03 -11.12
C LEU A 169 4.12 -1.03 -11.15
N GLN A 170 3.89 0.18 -11.67
CA GLN A 170 4.87 1.27 -11.62
C GLN A 170 5.20 1.66 -10.18
N LEU A 171 4.18 1.80 -9.35
CA LEU A 171 4.31 2.05 -7.92
C LEU A 171 5.02 0.88 -7.19
N ALA A 172 4.76 -0.37 -7.58
CA ALA A 172 5.44 -1.54 -7.00
C ALA A 172 6.95 -1.53 -7.28
N VAL A 173 7.36 -1.30 -8.53
CA VAL A 173 8.77 -1.25 -8.93
C VAL A 173 9.51 -0.12 -8.20
N VAL A 174 8.95 1.09 -8.19
CA VAL A 174 9.52 2.23 -7.49
C VAL A 174 9.60 1.97 -5.99
N GLY A 175 8.50 1.50 -5.38
CA GLY A 175 8.43 1.36 -3.93
C GLY A 175 9.31 0.26 -3.37
N ALA A 176 9.40 -0.89 -4.06
CA ALA A 176 10.32 -1.95 -3.68
C ALA A 176 11.79 -1.54 -3.84
N SER A 177 12.11 -0.81 -4.91
CA SER A 177 13.46 -0.26 -5.14
C SER A 177 13.85 0.72 -4.03
N ASP A 178 12.94 1.63 -3.68
CA ASP A 178 13.16 2.61 -2.62
C ASP A 178 13.32 1.92 -1.25
N ALA A 179 12.50 0.90 -0.95
CA ALA A 179 12.63 0.13 0.28
C ALA A 179 13.96 -0.62 0.37
N LEU A 180 14.40 -1.29 -0.70
CA LEU A 180 15.68 -1.99 -0.72
C LEU A 180 16.86 -1.01 -0.56
N ARG A 181 16.90 0.07 -1.36
CA ARG A 181 17.98 1.06 -1.30
C ARG A 181 18.00 1.83 0.03
N SER A 182 16.84 2.02 0.66
CA SER A 182 16.76 2.65 2.00
C SER A 182 17.48 1.86 3.09
N SER A 183 17.69 0.55 2.90
CA SER A 183 18.47 -0.28 3.84
C SER A 183 19.98 -0.01 3.82
N GLY A 184 20.50 0.65 2.77
CA GLY A 184 21.93 0.82 2.55
C GLY A 184 22.67 -0.46 2.12
N LEU A 185 21.94 -1.56 1.89
CA LEU A 185 22.52 -2.85 1.52
C LEU A 185 22.46 -3.07 0.01
N ASP A 186 23.52 -3.64 -0.52
CA ASP A 186 23.65 -4.02 -1.93
C ASP A 186 22.99 -5.38 -2.20
N LEU A 187 22.24 -5.50 -3.30
CA LEU A 187 21.50 -6.71 -3.63
C LEU A 187 22.42 -7.89 -3.95
N ASP A 188 23.55 -7.65 -4.62
CA ASP A 188 24.49 -8.73 -4.96
C ASP A 188 25.14 -9.27 -3.69
N LEU A 189 25.50 -8.40 -2.75
CA LEU A 189 25.92 -8.82 -1.42
C LEU A 189 24.86 -9.69 -0.75
N LEU A 190 23.58 -9.31 -0.76
CA LEU A 190 22.51 -10.12 -0.16
C LEU A 190 22.43 -11.52 -0.79
N LYS A 191 22.56 -11.64 -2.11
CA LYS A 191 22.57 -12.92 -2.84
C LYS A 191 23.78 -13.81 -2.50
N GLN A 192 24.87 -13.24 -1.98
CA GLN A 192 26.01 -14.01 -1.49
C GLN A 192 25.85 -14.51 -0.05
N MET A 193 24.89 -13.96 0.71
CA MET A 193 24.83 -14.14 2.17
C MET A 193 23.78 -15.15 2.61
N VAL A 194 22.83 -15.50 1.73
CA VAL A 194 21.77 -16.47 2.01
C VAL A 194 21.53 -17.36 0.78
N ALA A 195 20.96 -18.54 0.99
CA ALA A 195 20.56 -19.41 -0.12
C ALA A 195 19.40 -18.76 -0.91
N PRO A 196 19.27 -19.02 -2.23
CA PRO A 196 18.24 -18.39 -3.06
C PRO A 196 16.80 -18.58 -2.53
N ASP A 197 16.51 -19.74 -1.94
CA ASP A 197 15.20 -20.07 -1.37
C ASP A 197 14.95 -19.41 -0.01
N GLN A 198 15.93 -18.75 0.60
CA GLN A 198 15.78 -17.98 1.84
C GLN A 198 15.33 -16.52 1.61
N PHE A 199 15.19 -16.10 0.36
CA PHE A 199 14.45 -14.89 -0.02
C PHE A 199 12.95 -15.16 -0.04
N ALA A 200 12.14 -14.13 0.22
CA ALA A 200 10.73 -14.14 -0.11
C ALA A 200 10.19 -12.76 -0.50
N VAL A 201 9.15 -12.74 -1.34
CA VAL A 201 8.40 -11.53 -1.68
C VAL A 201 6.91 -11.78 -1.47
N TYR A 202 6.32 -11.02 -0.55
CA TYR A 202 4.89 -11.05 -0.28
C TYR A 202 4.26 -9.72 -0.64
N SER A 203 3.60 -9.67 -1.80
CA SER A 203 2.99 -8.44 -2.31
C SER A 203 1.83 -8.67 -3.26
N GLY A 204 1.04 -7.62 -3.44
CA GLY A 204 -0.10 -7.60 -4.34
C GLY A 204 -0.91 -6.30 -4.23
N SER A 205 -2.06 -6.31 -4.87
CA SER A 205 -3.09 -5.26 -4.89
C SER A 205 -4.42 -5.92 -4.48
N ALA A 206 -5.26 -5.27 -3.69
CA ALA A 206 -6.54 -5.84 -3.27
C ALA A 206 -7.54 -5.96 -4.42
N MET A 207 -7.50 -5.05 -5.40
CA MET A 207 -8.47 -4.99 -6.49
C MET A 207 -7.98 -5.60 -7.80
N GLY A 208 -6.67 -5.82 -7.92
CA GLY A 208 -6.03 -6.02 -9.22
C GLY A 208 -5.80 -4.68 -9.92
N GLN A 209 -5.25 -4.76 -11.12
CA GLN A 209 -4.81 -3.60 -11.89
C GLN A 209 -5.95 -3.18 -12.82
N LEU A 210 -6.77 -2.22 -12.38
CA LEU A 210 -8.06 -1.89 -13.03
C LEU A 210 -7.98 -0.79 -14.08
N ASP A 211 -6.80 -0.26 -14.35
CA ASP A 211 -6.52 0.74 -15.38
C ASP A 211 -6.45 0.10 -16.80
N PRO A 212 -6.40 0.92 -17.88
CA PRO A 212 -6.44 0.43 -19.26
C PRO A 212 -5.34 -0.58 -19.62
N GLU A 213 -4.19 -0.51 -18.97
CA GLU A 213 -3.06 -1.41 -19.15
C GLU A 213 -3.28 -2.80 -18.53
N GLY A 214 -4.18 -2.90 -17.53
CA GLY A 214 -4.56 -4.15 -16.87
C GLY A 214 -5.97 -4.64 -17.22
N TYR A 215 -6.73 -5.02 -16.20
CA TYR A 215 -8.12 -5.48 -16.31
C TYR A 215 -9.09 -4.43 -16.83
N GLY A 216 -8.83 -3.14 -16.66
CA GLY A 216 -9.65 -2.09 -17.29
C GLY A 216 -9.69 -2.27 -18.80
N GLY A 217 -8.52 -2.42 -19.42
CA GLY A 217 -8.43 -2.73 -20.86
C GLY A 217 -9.02 -4.09 -21.23
N MET A 218 -8.86 -5.10 -20.36
CA MET A 218 -9.44 -6.43 -20.59
C MET A 218 -10.97 -6.36 -20.71
N MET A 219 -11.62 -5.63 -19.81
CA MET A 219 -13.08 -5.59 -19.69
C MET A 219 -13.72 -4.53 -20.59
N GLN A 220 -13.05 -3.38 -20.80
CA GLN A 220 -13.65 -2.23 -21.48
C GLN A 220 -13.33 -2.19 -22.98
N ASN A 221 -12.16 -2.66 -23.43
CA ASN A 221 -11.76 -2.52 -24.83
C ASN A 221 -12.80 -3.11 -25.81
N PRO A 222 -13.35 -4.35 -25.62
CA PRO A 222 -14.38 -4.90 -26.51
C PRO A 222 -15.63 -4.02 -26.59
N LEU A 223 -16.04 -3.43 -25.47
CA LEU A 223 -17.23 -2.56 -25.38
C LEU A 223 -17.03 -1.22 -26.09
N MET A 224 -15.78 -0.80 -26.29
CA MET A 224 -15.41 0.40 -27.04
C MET A 224 -14.99 0.11 -28.50
N GLY A 225 -15.22 -1.11 -29.01
CA GLY A 225 -14.81 -1.50 -30.36
C GLY A 225 -13.29 -1.68 -30.54
N LYS A 226 -12.55 -1.84 -29.45
CA LYS A 226 -11.12 -2.19 -29.42
C LYS A 226 -10.96 -3.67 -29.03
N ARG A 227 -9.76 -4.22 -29.25
CA ARG A 227 -9.41 -5.56 -28.74
C ARG A 227 -8.60 -5.40 -27.44
N PRO A 228 -8.80 -6.28 -26.44
CA PRO A 228 -7.84 -6.43 -25.35
C PRO A 228 -6.44 -6.70 -25.89
N THR A 229 -5.43 -6.17 -25.21
CA THR A 229 -4.02 -6.44 -25.56
C THR A 229 -3.59 -7.80 -25.03
N SER A 230 -2.46 -8.32 -25.51
CA SER A 230 -1.87 -9.56 -24.98
C SER A 230 -1.40 -9.44 -23.53
N LYS A 231 -1.31 -8.22 -22.98
CA LYS A 231 -0.80 -7.95 -21.64
C LYS A 231 -1.89 -7.70 -20.60
N ASN A 232 -3.08 -7.24 -21.01
CA ASN A 232 -4.15 -6.83 -20.10
C ASN A 232 -4.52 -7.89 -19.06
N ALA A 233 -4.63 -9.16 -19.49
CA ALA A 233 -4.98 -10.25 -18.58
C ALA A 233 -3.84 -10.54 -17.58
N ALA A 234 -2.61 -10.65 -18.06
CA ALA A 234 -1.46 -11.00 -17.24
C ALA A 234 -1.11 -9.88 -16.25
N LEU A 235 -0.94 -8.65 -16.75
CA LEU A 235 -0.58 -7.50 -15.91
C LEU A 235 -1.76 -7.02 -15.02
N GLY A 236 -2.98 -7.49 -15.31
CA GLY A 236 -4.18 -7.26 -14.51
C GLY A 236 -4.19 -7.95 -13.15
N LEU A 237 -3.45 -9.07 -13.01
CA LEU A 237 -3.50 -9.95 -11.84
C LEU A 237 -3.11 -9.24 -10.55
N SER A 238 -3.81 -9.56 -9.46
CA SER A 238 -3.61 -8.95 -8.14
C SER A 238 -2.24 -9.21 -7.53
N GLU A 239 -1.57 -10.30 -7.90
CA GLU A 239 -0.25 -10.69 -7.40
C GLU A 239 0.91 -10.03 -8.18
N MET A 240 0.63 -9.45 -9.36
CA MET A 240 1.68 -8.86 -10.22
C MET A 240 2.59 -7.84 -9.55
N PRO A 241 2.18 -7.05 -8.53
CA PRO A 241 3.10 -6.25 -7.73
C PRO A 241 4.25 -7.09 -7.13
N GLY A 242 3.98 -8.28 -6.60
CA GLY A 242 5.01 -9.20 -6.09
C GLY A 242 5.82 -9.85 -7.21
N ASP A 243 5.15 -10.27 -8.27
CA ASP A 243 5.82 -10.89 -9.43
C ASP A 243 6.85 -9.94 -10.07
N PHE A 244 6.49 -8.66 -10.24
CA PHE A 244 7.39 -7.64 -10.80
C PHE A 244 8.59 -7.38 -9.89
N VAL A 245 8.39 -7.43 -8.58
CA VAL A 245 9.49 -7.31 -7.61
C VAL A 245 10.43 -8.50 -7.74
N ASN A 246 9.93 -9.73 -7.79
CA ASN A 246 10.78 -10.90 -7.99
C ASN A 246 11.53 -10.84 -9.33
N ALA A 247 10.80 -10.62 -10.42
CA ALA A 247 11.31 -10.76 -11.77
C ALA A 247 12.26 -9.62 -12.18
N TYR A 248 11.99 -8.38 -11.75
CA TYR A 248 12.66 -7.20 -12.30
C TYR A 248 13.35 -6.32 -11.26
N VAL A 249 13.08 -6.49 -9.96
CA VAL A 249 13.74 -5.71 -8.89
C VAL A 249 14.82 -6.55 -8.21
N LEU A 250 14.46 -7.74 -7.71
CA LEU A 250 15.35 -8.59 -6.93
C LEU A 250 16.05 -9.66 -7.78
N GLY A 251 15.44 -10.10 -8.89
CA GLY A 251 15.86 -11.34 -9.56
C GLY A 251 15.84 -12.52 -8.59
N SER A 252 14.77 -12.61 -7.80
CA SER A 252 14.60 -13.60 -6.73
C SER A 252 13.90 -14.84 -7.27
N VAL A 253 14.38 -16.00 -6.85
CA VAL A 253 13.76 -17.32 -7.05
C VAL A 253 13.24 -17.90 -5.73
N GLY A 254 13.16 -17.05 -4.70
CA GLY A 254 12.64 -17.41 -3.38
C GLY A 254 11.11 -17.55 -3.34
N ASP A 255 10.57 -17.68 -2.13
CA ASP A 255 9.13 -17.89 -1.93
C ASP A 255 8.32 -16.63 -2.31
N THR A 256 7.11 -16.80 -2.84
CA THR A 256 6.27 -15.67 -3.20
C THR A 256 4.78 -15.96 -3.05
N ALA A 257 4.03 -14.93 -2.67
CA ALA A 257 2.57 -14.98 -2.58
C ALA A 257 1.95 -13.57 -2.51
N GLY A 258 0.78 -13.39 -3.12
CA GLY A 258 -0.10 -12.25 -2.90
C GLY A 258 -1.25 -12.54 -1.92
N ILE A 259 -1.07 -12.31 -0.61
CA ILE A 259 -2.10 -12.62 0.39
C ILE A 259 -3.10 -11.46 0.51
N ILE A 260 -4.29 -11.60 -0.07
CA ILE A 260 -5.29 -10.53 -0.12
C ILE A 260 -6.25 -10.57 1.07
N GLY A 261 -6.17 -9.54 1.92
CA GLY A 261 -7.01 -9.30 3.09
C GLY A 261 -7.83 -8.00 2.98
N ALA A 262 -8.29 -7.65 1.78
CA ALA A 262 -8.91 -6.36 1.46
C ALA A 262 -8.03 -5.18 1.92
N CYS A 263 -8.58 -4.22 2.66
CA CYS A 263 -7.86 -3.06 3.20
C CYS A 263 -6.83 -3.40 4.31
N ALA A 264 -6.80 -4.64 4.80
CA ALA A 264 -5.83 -5.13 5.79
C ALA A 264 -4.63 -5.89 5.17
N THR A 265 -4.57 -5.98 3.83
CA THR A 265 -3.61 -6.79 3.06
C THR A 265 -2.14 -6.60 3.47
N PHE A 266 -1.66 -5.37 3.67
CA PHE A 266 -0.27 -5.14 4.11
C PHE A 266 0.13 -5.95 5.35
N LEU A 267 -0.75 -6.00 6.37
CA LEU A 267 -0.46 -6.75 7.59
C LEU A 267 -0.53 -8.26 7.37
N TYR A 268 -1.30 -8.76 6.39
CA TYR A 268 -1.31 -10.18 6.04
C TYR A 268 0.04 -10.58 5.43
N ASN A 269 0.59 -9.75 4.55
CA ASN A 269 1.90 -9.99 3.93
C ASN A 269 3.05 -9.87 4.97
N VAL A 270 3.03 -8.85 5.84
CA VAL A 270 4.00 -8.74 6.94
C VAL A 270 3.90 -9.93 7.90
N LYS A 271 2.68 -10.40 8.20
CA LYS A 271 2.47 -11.59 9.03
C LYS A 271 3.20 -12.81 8.44
N ARG A 272 2.96 -13.12 7.16
CA ARG A 272 3.61 -14.25 6.49
C ARG A 272 5.12 -14.12 6.53
N GLY A 273 5.67 -12.95 6.22
CA GLY A 273 7.10 -12.69 6.30
C GLY A 273 7.70 -12.90 7.68
N ALA A 274 7.05 -12.33 8.71
CA ALA A 274 7.50 -12.45 10.09
C ALA A 274 7.42 -13.90 10.61
N ASP A 275 6.39 -14.66 10.22
CA ASP A 275 6.22 -16.06 10.63
C ASP A 275 7.28 -16.96 9.98
N GLU A 276 7.58 -16.77 8.69
CA GLU A 276 8.64 -17.51 7.99
C GLU A 276 10.04 -17.23 8.55
N ILE A 277 10.32 -15.98 8.92
CA ILE A 277 11.59 -15.63 9.59
C ILE A 277 11.69 -16.32 10.95
N ARG A 278 10.62 -16.29 11.76
CA ARG A 278 10.60 -16.95 13.08
C ARG A 278 10.80 -18.46 12.97
N ALA A 279 10.21 -19.08 11.94
CA ALA A 279 10.36 -20.50 11.64
C ALA A 279 11.77 -20.87 11.14
N GLY A 280 12.56 -19.90 10.66
CA GLY A 280 13.89 -20.12 10.10
C GLY A 280 13.90 -20.46 8.61
N ASN A 281 12.73 -20.51 7.97
CA ASN A 281 12.55 -20.85 6.56
C ASN A 281 13.06 -19.76 5.61
N LYS A 282 12.91 -18.49 6.03
CA LYS A 282 13.33 -17.31 5.25
C LYS A 282 14.21 -16.41 6.10
N ARG A 283 15.14 -15.72 5.46
CA ARG A 283 16.10 -14.81 6.09
C ARG A 283 15.98 -13.39 5.61
N ILE A 284 15.53 -13.20 4.36
CA ILE A 284 15.28 -11.89 3.76
C ILE A 284 13.86 -11.91 3.17
N VAL A 285 13.01 -10.99 3.60
CA VAL A 285 11.64 -10.88 3.09
C VAL A 285 11.35 -9.45 2.65
N LEU A 286 10.89 -9.27 1.43
CA LEU A 286 10.25 -8.03 1.01
C LEU A 286 8.72 -8.17 1.16
N ALA A 287 8.14 -7.44 2.11
CA ALA A 287 6.69 -7.43 2.32
C ALA A 287 6.14 -6.05 2.02
N GLY A 288 5.09 -5.97 1.20
CA GLY A 288 4.51 -4.68 0.84
C GLY A 288 3.34 -4.80 -0.10
N ASN A 289 2.80 -3.67 -0.53
CA ASN A 289 1.69 -3.64 -1.48
C ASN A 289 1.76 -2.40 -2.35
N SER A 290 1.08 -2.46 -3.49
CA SER A 290 0.80 -1.29 -4.29
C SER A 290 -0.62 -1.32 -4.83
N GLU A 291 -1.27 -0.16 -4.85
CA GLU A 291 -2.60 0.02 -5.39
C GLU A 291 -2.74 1.43 -6.01
N ALA A 292 -3.38 1.50 -7.18
CA ALA A 292 -3.69 2.76 -7.87
C ALA A 292 -5.19 2.85 -8.23
N PRO A 293 -6.09 2.94 -7.23
CA PRO A 293 -7.54 2.84 -7.42
C PRO A 293 -8.22 4.16 -7.81
N ILE A 294 -7.48 5.22 -8.13
CA ILE A 294 -8.03 6.54 -8.49
C ILE A 294 -8.49 6.52 -9.95
N LEU A 295 -9.53 5.74 -10.20
CA LEU A 295 -10.15 5.53 -11.50
C LEU A 295 -11.64 5.84 -11.39
N PRO A 296 -12.26 6.44 -12.42
CA PRO A 296 -13.67 6.83 -12.34
C PRO A 296 -14.62 5.68 -12.00
N GLU A 297 -14.38 4.49 -12.56
CA GLU A 297 -15.20 3.30 -12.35
C GLU A 297 -15.07 2.73 -10.94
N VAL A 298 -13.87 2.80 -10.37
CA VAL A 298 -13.60 2.37 -9.00
C VAL A 298 -14.27 3.31 -8.00
N ILE A 299 -14.12 4.62 -8.22
CA ILE A 299 -14.77 5.65 -7.41
C ILE A 299 -16.30 5.49 -7.46
N GLU A 300 -16.87 5.31 -8.66
CA GLU A 300 -18.31 5.10 -8.81
C GLU A 300 -18.78 3.81 -8.10
N ALA A 301 -18.02 2.71 -8.20
CA ALA A 301 -18.36 1.45 -7.54
C ALA A 301 -18.42 1.59 -6.01
N TYR A 302 -17.39 2.17 -5.38
CA TYR A 302 -17.40 2.41 -3.93
C TYR A 302 -18.43 3.47 -3.50
N ARG A 303 -18.70 4.46 -4.34
CA ARG A 303 -19.76 5.45 -4.11
C ARG A 303 -21.13 4.77 -4.05
N VAL A 304 -21.45 3.91 -5.01
CA VAL A 304 -22.73 3.16 -5.04
C VAL A 304 -22.87 2.22 -3.83
N MET A 305 -21.76 1.73 -3.28
CA MET A 305 -21.76 1.00 -2.01
C MET A 305 -22.06 1.88 -0.78
N GLY A 306 -22.09 3.20 -0.92
CA GLY A 306 -22.21 4.16 0.18
C GLY A 306 -20.96 4.25 1.04
N ALA A 307 -19.79 3.95 0.48
CA ALA A 307 -18.55 3.85 1.25
C ALA A 307 -17.68 5.12 1.19
N LEU A 308 -17.83 5.94 0.14
CA LEU A 308 -17.01 7.14 -0.08
C LEU A 308 -17.65 8.41 0.47
N ALA A 309 -16.81 9.36 0.86
CA ALA A 309 -17.24 10.71 1.21
C ALA A 309 -17.67 11.46 -0.07
N GLU A 310 -18.99 11.64 -0.25
CA GLU A 310 -19.56 12.44 -1.33
C GLU A 310 -19.48 13.94 -1.01
N ASP A 311 -19.27 14.76 -2.04
CA ASP A 311 -19.15 16.22 -1.95
C ASP A 311 -20.34 16.86 -1.24
N GLU A 312 -21.57 16.44 -1.56
CA GLU A 312 -22.80 16.95 -0.94
C GLU A 312 -22.84 16.67 0.56
N ALA A 313 -22.44 15.46 0.98
CA ALA A 313 -22.42 15.09 2.38
C ALA A 313 -21.33 15.87 3.15
N LEU A 314 -20.16 16.07 2.55
CA LEU A 314 -19.10 16.90 3.15
C LEU A 314 -19.54 18.35 3.34
N MET A 315 -20.13 18.96 2.30
CA MET A 315 -20.67 20.33 2.38
C MET A 315 -21.78 20.46 3.44
N ALA A 316 -22.65 19.44 3.55
CA ALA A 316 -23.67 19.40 4.58
C ALA A 316 -23.09 19.36 6.01
N LEU A 317 -21.99 18.61 6.22
CA LEU A 317 -21.27 18.59 7.50
C LEU A 317 -20.63 19.94 7.83
N ASP A 318 -20.18 20.67 6.81
CA ASP A 318 -19.58 22.01 6.98
C ASP A 318 -20.62 23.13 7.05
N GLY A 319 -21.90 22.83 6.87
CA GLY A 319 -22.97 23.82 6.80
C GLY A 319 -22.80 24.81 5.64
N CYS A 320 -22.09 24.43 4.58
CA CYS A 320 -21.87 25.25 3.39
C CYS A 320 -22.66 24.74 2.18
N SER A 321 -23.02 25.66 1.27
CA SER A 321 -23.65 25.33 -0.02
C SER A 321 -22.71 25.55 -1.20
N ASP A 322 -21.66 26.35 -1.01
CA ASP A 322 -20.66 26.71 -2.01
C ASP A 322 -19.26 26.58 -1.40
N GLY A 323 -18.35 25.89 -2.08
CA GLY A 323 -16.97 25.70 -1.66
C GLY A 323 -16.75 24.46 -0.80
N LEU A 324 -16.35 23.36 -1.44
CA LEU A 324 -15.92 22.14 -0.78
C LEU A 324 -14.43 22.23 -0.43
N ASP A 325 -14.08 22.01 0.85
CA ASP A 325 -12.68 21.77 1.22
C ASP A 325 -12.34 20.28 1.04
N ASN A 326 -11.89 19.92 -0.17
CA ASN A 326 -11.47 18.57 -0.46
C ASN A 326 -10.35 18.07 0.48
N ARG A 327 -9.54 18.96 1.09
CA ARG A 327 -8.43 18.56 1.97
C ARG A 327 -8.92 17.93 3.28
N ARG A 328 -10.14 18.25 3.71
CA ARG A 328 -10.78 17.68 4.90
C ARG A 328 -11.77 16.56 4.57
N ALA A 329 -11.67 15.93 3.40
CA ALA A 329 -12.63 14.90 2.99
C ALA A 329 -12.59 13.63 3.86
N CYS A 330 -11.43 13.27 4.43
CA CYS A 330 -11.33 12.16 5.36
C CYS A 330 -11.32 12.68 6.81
N ARG A 331 -12.37 12.38 7.59
CA ARG A 331 -12.58 12.87 8.96
C ARG A 331 -12.68 11.72 10.00
N PRO A 332 -11.59 10.97 10.28
CA PRO A 332 -11.63 9.86 11.23
C PRO A 332 -12.12 10.33 12.62
N PHE A 333 -13.03 9.58 13.24
CA PHE A 333 -13.55 9.83 14.60
C PHE A 333 -14.33 11.14 14.84
N SER A 334 -14.58 11.93 13.80
CA SER A 334 -15.47 13.10 13.86
C SER A 334 -16.76 12.85 13.10
N ASP A 335 -17.56 13.89 12.92
CA ASP A 335 -18.63 13.92 11.94
C ASP A 335 -18.07 13.73 10.52
N ASN A 336 -18.49 12.62 9.92
CA ASN A 336 -17.91 12.08 8.71
C ASN A 336 -18.97 11.32 7.89
N CYS A 337 -18.67 11.07 6.63
CA CYS A 337 -19.64 10.55 5.68
C CYS A 337 -19.11 9.45 4.75
N GLY A 338 -17.86 9.01 4.94
CA GLY A 338 -17.25 8.01 4.08
C GLY A 338 -15.72 8.14 4.04
N PHE A 339 -15.06 7.14 3.46
CA PHE A 339 -13.61 7.22 3.26
C PHE A 339 -13.25 7.93 1.96
N THR A 340 -12.00 8.39 1.86
CA THR A 340 -11.44 9.00 0.64
C THR A 340 -10.50 8.01 -0.03
N VAL A 341 -10.72 7.69 -1.31
CA VAL A 341 -9.82 6.78 -2.06
C VAL A 341 -8.42 7.38 -2.19
N ALA A 342 -7.38 6.56 -2.13
CA ALA A 342 -6.01 6.98 -2.37
C ALA A 342 -5.18 5.93 -3.11
N GLU A 343 -4.02 6.33 -3.61
CA GLU A 343 -3.02 5.45 -4.22
C GLU A 343 -1.72 5.46 -3.43
N ALA A 344 -1.02 4.32 -3.40
CA ALA A 344 0.29 4.21 -2.76
C ALA A 344 1.05 2.96 -3.22
N GLY A 345 2.37 2.98 -3.01
CA GLY A 345 3.21 1.78 -2.95
C GLY A 345 4.02 1.83 -1.65
N ALA A 346 3.92 0.80 -0.80
CA ALA A 346 4.61 0.76 0.49
C ALA A 346 5.22 -0.62 0.74
N PHE A 347 6.53 -0.67 0.98
CA PHE A 347 7.31 -1.89 1.12
C PHE A 347 8.28 -1.83 2.31
N ALA A 348 8.43 -2.96 2.99
CA ALA A 348 9.37 -3.18 4.07
C ALA A 348 10.32 -4.34 3.72
N VAL A 349 11.61 -4.14 4.02
CA VAL A 349 12.64 -5.19 3.97
C VAL A 349 12.78 -5.75 5.38
N LEU A 350 12.46 -7.02 5.56
CA LEU A 350 12.63 -7.74 6.82
C LEU A 350 13.84 -8.67 6.74
N MET A 351 14.63 -8.73 7.81
CA MET A 351 15.70 -9.70 8.00
C MET A 351 15.54 -10.44 9.32
N ASP A 352 16.10 -11.65 9.41
CA ASP A 352 16.36 -12.24 10.71
C ASP A 352 17.46 -11.47 11.46
N ASP A 353 17.40 -11.51 12.79
CA ASP A 353 18.29 -10.75 13.64
C ASP A 353 19.77 -11.14 13.51
N GLU A 354 20.08 -12.40 13.22
CA GLU A 354 21.45 -12.85 12.99
C GLU A 354 22.02 -12.23 11.71
N LEU A 355 21.25 -12.26 10.62
CA LEU A 355 21.66 -11.64 9.36
C LEU A 355 21.80 -10.12 9.48
N ALA A 356 20.84 -9.45 10.13
CA ALA A 356 20.89 -8.01 10.36
C ALA A 356 22.14 -7.60 11.15
N MET A 357 22.48 -8.35 12.20
CA MET A 357 23.70 -8.17 12.99
C MET A 357 24.96 -8.40 12.15
N GLN A 358 24.97 -9.45 11.32
CA GLN A 358 26.11 -9.79 10.45
C GLN A 358 26.38 -8.71 9.39
N LEU A 359 25.32 -8.15 8.80
CA LEU A 359 25.42 -7.13 7.76
C LEU A 359 25.61 -5.70 8.30
N GLY A 360 25.37 -5.46 9.59
CA GLY A 360 25.29 -4.10 10.12
C GLY A 360 24.05 -3.37 9.60
N ALA A 361 22.95 -4.08 9.34
CA ALA A 361 21.75 -3.49 8.79
C ALA A 361 21.09 -2.57 9.83
N LYS A 362 20.85 -1.30 9.49
CA LYS A 362 20.21 -0.36 10.43
C LYS A 362 18.83 -0.88 10.84
N THR A 363 18.61 -0.98 12.14
CA THR A 363 17.32 -1.40 12.69
C THR A 363 16.33 -0.23 12.65
N LEU A 364 15.24 -0.36 11.89
CA LEU A 364 14.15 0.63 11.87
C LEU A 364 13.07 0.30 12.90
N CYS A 365 12.75 -0.98 13.07
CA CYS A 365 11.90 -1.53 14.12
C CYS A 365 11.94 -3.07 14.05
N SER A 366 11.25 -3.77 14.96
CA SER A 366 11.02 -5.21 14.82
C SER A 366 9.54 -5.58 14.94
N VAL A 367 9.17 -6.73 14.38
CA VAL A 367 7.79 -7.22 14.39
C VAL A 367 7.57 -8.09 15.63
N GLY A 368 6.88 -7.54 16.63
CA GLY A 368 6.49 -8.28 17.84
C GLY A 368 5.44 -9.35 17.57
N GLY A 369 4.53 -9.10 16.62
CA GLY A 369 3.50 -10.04 16.21
C GLY A 369 2.49 -9.42 15.25
N VAL A 370 1.84 -10.24 14.43
CA VAL A 370 0.70 -9.79 13.61
C VAL A 370 -0.42 -10.82 13.72
N TYR A 371 -1.61 -10.35 14.06
CA TYR A 371 -2.78 -11.19 14.29
C TYR A 371 -3.84 -10.89 13.27
N VAL A 372 -4.41 -11.95 12.69
CA VAL A 372 -5.41 -11.90 11.63
C VAL A 372 -6.58 -12.78 12.04
N ASN A 373 -7.79 -12.23 12.01
CA ASN A 373 -9.00 -12.95 12.40
C ASN A 373 -10.22 -12.54 11.56
N ALA A 374 -11.02 -13.54 11.18
CA ALA A 374 -12.30 -13.34 10.52
C ALA A 374 -13.42 -12.94 11.51
N ASP A 375 -14.56 -12.49 10.98
CA ASP A 375 -15.71 -12.07 11.80
C ASP A 375 -16.70 -13.19 12.15
N GLY A 376 -16.60 -14.36 11.52
CA GLY A 376 -17.63 -15.41 11.60
C GLY A 376 -18.83 -15.16 10.68
N TYR A 377 -20.04 -15.59 11.05
CA TYR A 377 -21.25 -15.38 10.25
C TYR A 377 -21.63 -13.90 10.15
N LYS A 378 -21.90 -13.40 8.93
CA LYS A 378 -22.20 -11.99 8.64
C LYS A 378 -23.56 -11.82 7.96
N LYS A 379 -24.24 -10.70 8.25
CA LYS A 379 -25.40 -10.25 7.48
C LYS A 379 -24.99 -9.60 6.17
N SER A 380 -24.11 -8.59 6.24
CA SER A 380 -23.59 -7.84 5.10
C SER A 380 -22.08 -8.02 4.98
N ILE A 381 -21.57 -8.23 3.77
CA ILE A 381 -20.14 -8.48 3.51
C ILE A 381 -19.24 -7.29 3.91
N PRO A 382 -19.60 -6.02 3.62
CA PRO A 382 -18.77 -4.87 4.01
C PRO A 382 -18.92 -4.43 5.47
N GLY A 383 -19.96 -4.87 6.17
CA GLY A 383 -20.21 -4.42 7.54
C GLY A 383 -19.14 -4.89 8.53
N PRO A 384 -18.87 -4.16 9.63
CA PRO A 384 -17.89 -4.57 10.65
C PRO A 384 -18.34 -5.85 11.39
N GLY A 385 -17.41 -6.45 12.14
CA GLY A 385 -17.68 -7.63 12.98
C GLY A 385 -16.64 -7.81 14.08
N ILE A 386 -16.72 -8.94 14.78
CA ILE A 386 -15.99 -9.15 16.04
C ILE A 386 -14.51 -9.53 15.87
N GLY A 387 -14.04 -9.82 14.65
CA GLY A 387 -12.69 -10.33 14.44
C GLY A 387 -11.61 -9.37 14.94
N ASN A 388 -11.86 -8.05 14.88
CA ASN A 388 -10.92 -7.05 15.36
C ASN A 388 -10.78 -6.99 16.90
N TYR A 389 -11.78 -7.44 17.67
CA TYR A 389 -11.59 -7.67 19.12
C TYR A 389 -10.48 -8.69 19.35
N ILE A 390 -10.45 -9.77 18.57
CA ILE A 390 -9.47 -10.85 18.72
C ILE A 390 -8.08 -10.35 18.33
N THR A 391 -7.95 -9.63 17.21
CA THR A 391 -6.64 -9.14 16.75
C THR A 391 -6.06 -8.13 17.73
N MET A 392 -6.87 -7.19 18.23
CA MET A 392 -6.44 -6.20 19.23
C MET A 392 -6.09 -6.86 20.56
N ALA A 393 -6.91 -7.79 21.06
CA ALA A 393 -6.64 -8.49 22.32
C ALA A 393 -5.32 -9.29 22.26
N LYS A 394 -5.09 -10.01 21.16
CA LYS A 394 -3.83 -10.76 20.97
C LYS A 394 -2.62 -9.82 20.81
N ALA A 395 -2.79 -8.71 20.09
CA ALA A 395 -1.75 -7.68 19.94
C ALA A 395 -1.34 -7.10 21.30
N MET A 396 -2.30 -6.63 22.11
CA MET A 396 -2.00 -6.10 23.44
C MET A 396 -1.43 -7.17 24.38
N SER A 397 -1.93 -8.40 24.29
CA SER A 397 -1.40 -9.51 25.09
C SER A 397 0.06 -9.83 24.78
N VAL A 398 0.48 -9.81 23.50
CA VAL A 398 1.88 -10.05 23.15
C VAL A 398 2.77 -8.87 23.51
N THR A 399 2.27 -7.64 23.31
CA THR A 399 2.98 -6.42 23.75
C THR A 399 3.25 -6.47 25.25
N ARG A 400 2.23 -6.83 26.06
CA ARG A 400 2.39 -7.05 27.49
C ARG A 400 3.41 -8.15 27.83
N ALA A 401 3.39 -9.25 27.09
CA ALA A 401 4.30 -10.36 27.33
C ALA A 401 5.77 -10.01 27.03
N ILE A 402 6.00 -9.13 26.06
CA ILE A 402 7.34 -8.69 25.67
C ILE A 402 7.83 -7.53 26.55
N LEU A 403 6.98 -6.53 26.81
CA LEU A 403 7.38 -5.24 27.40
C LEU A 403 6.88 -5.01 28.83
N GLY A 404 5.96 -5.85 29.32
CA GLY A 404 5.35 -5.71 30.63
C GLY A 404 4.15 -4.75 30.66
N ASP A 405 3.50 -4.70 31.82
CA ASP A 405 2.28 -3.92 32.06
C ASP A 405 2.52 -2.41 31.99
N GLU A 406 3.65 -1.92 32.52
CA GLU A 406 3.98 -0.50 32.53
C GLU A 406 4.12 0.04 31.11
N SER A 407 4.99 -0.57 30.29
CA SER A 407 5.23 -0.16 28.91
C SER A 407 3.95 -0.20 28.08
N LEU A 408 3.15 -1.28 28.18
CA LEU A 408 1.85 -1.35 27.50
C LEU A 408 0.95 -0.16 27.82
N ARG A 409 0.86 0.23 29.09
CA ARG A 409 -0.05 1.28 29.57
C ARG A 409 0.42 2.68 29.26
N THR A 410 1.72 2.94 29.27
CA THR A 410 2.24 4.32 29.24
C THR A 410 3.14 4.63 28.07
N ARG A 411 3.63 3.61 27.34
CA ARG A 411 4.65 3.73 26.29
C ARG A 411 4.21 3.09 24.97
N THR A 412 2.90 2.98 24.72
CA THR A 412 2.36 2.52 23.43
C THR A 412 1.34 3.48 22.85
N HIS A 413 1.16 3.42 21.54
CA HIS A 413 0.11 4.15 20.83
C HIS A 413 -0.54 3.27 19.75
N VAL A 414 -1.70 3.71 19.27
CA VAL A 414 -2.46 3.04 18.21
C VAL A 414 -2.47 3.90 16.96
N LEU A 415 -2.11 3.29 15.84
CA LEU A 415 -2.42 3.80 14.52
C LEU A 415 -3.71 3.12 14.07
N ALA A 416 -4.83 3.81 14.27
CA ALA A 416 -6.15 3.29 14.00
C ALA A 416 -6.37 3.06 12.49
N HIS A 417 -7.29 2.16 12.18
CA HIS A 417 -7.78 1.98 10.83
C HIS A 417 -8.45 3.28 10.34
N GLY A 418 -9.29 3.92 11.18
CA GLY A 418 -9.67 5.32 11.08
C GLY A 418 -10.10 5.77 9.68
N THR A 419 -11.15 5.18 9.11
CA THR A 419 -11.50 5.40 7.70
C THR A 419 -12.33 6.65 7.39
N GLY A 420 -12.79 7.39 8.40
CA GLY A 420 -13.75 8.48 8.19
C GLY A 420 -15.16 8.00 7.86
N THR A 421 -15.53 6.77 8.26
CA THR A 421 -16.88 6.23 8.09
C THR A 421 -17.65 6.18 9.43
N PRO A 422 -18.98 6.41 9.44
CA PRO A 422 -19.77 6.42 10.68
C PRO A 422 -19.73 5.08 11.43
N GLN A 423 -19.78 3.95 10.71
CA GLN A 423 -19.70 2.63 11.35
C GLN A 423 -18.31 2.37 11.94
N ASN A 424 -17.23 2.82 11.29
CA ASN A 424 -15.88 2.61 11.80
C ASN A 424 -15.61 3.43 13.05
N ARG A 425 -16.01 4.71 13.09
CA ARG A 425 -15.72 5.57 14.26
C ARG A 425 -16.32 5.00 15.55
N VAL A 426 -17.51 4.43 15.49
CA VAL A 426 -18.16 3.77 16.65
C VAL A 426 -17.47 2.45 16.96
N THR A 427 -17.42 1.53 15.99
CA THR A 427 -16.95 0.15 16.26
C THR A 427 -15.47 0.06 16.60
N GLU A 428 -14.61 0.86 15.96
CA GLU A 428 -13.19 0.87 16.27
C GLU A 428 -12.92 1.50 17.64
N SER A 429 -13.56 2.64 17.93
CA SER A 429 -13.37 3.30 19.22
C SER A 429 -13.87 2.44 20.37
N GLU A 430 -15.00 1.74 20.21
CA GLU A 430 -15.51 0.78 21.20
C GLU A 430 -14.48 -0.31 21.50
N ILE A 431 -13.94 -0.97 20.46
CA ILE A 431 -12.92 -2.02 20.60
C ILE A 431 -11.69 -1.48 21.34
N LEU A 432 -11.14 -0.36 20.88
CA LEU A 432 -9.95 0.23 21.48
C LEU A 432 -10.21 0.64 22.93
N ASN A 433 -11.37 1.23 23.23
CA ASN A 433 -11.74 1.69 24.57
C ASN A 433 -11.91 0.52 25.54
N GLU A 434 -12.61 -0.55 25.14
CA GLU A 434 -12.79 -1.72 25.99
C GLU A 434 -11.47 -2.47 26.22
N MET A 435 -10.60 -2.54 25.20
CA MET A 435 -9.27 -3.11 25.36
C MET A 435 -8.38 -2.25 26.27
N ALA A 436 -8.36 -0.93 26.09
CA ALA A 436 -7.64 0.00 26.95
C ALA A 436 -8.09 -0.14 28.42
N LYS A 437 -9.41 -0.18 28.65
CA LYS A 437 -10.01 -0.41 29.97
C LYS A 437 -9.59 -1.74 30.59
N LEU A 438 -9.61 -2.83 29.81
CA LEU A 438 -9.22 -4.17 30.28
C LEU A 438 -7.77 -4.19 30.81
N TYR A 439 -6.87 -3.46 30.15
CA TYR A 439 -5.46 -3.41 30.52
C TYR A 439 -5.11 -2.25 31.46
N GLY A 440 -6.07 -1.43 31.86
CA GLY A 440 -5.86 -0.29 32.77
C GLY A 440 -5.08 0.85 32.13
N ILE A 441 -5.30 1.10 30.83
CA ILE A 441 -4.77 2.27 30.12
C ILE A 441 -5.75 3.43 30.33
N GLU A 442 -5.27 4.55 30.88
CA GLU A 442 -6.13 5.69 31.22
C GLU A 442 -6.37 6.62 30.01
N SER A 443 -5.38 6.78 29.14
CA SER A 443 -5.41 7.73 28.03
C SER A 443 -4.53 7.25 26.89
N TRP A 444 -5.02 6.29 26.12
CA TRP A 444 -4.22 5.66 25.06
C TRP A 444 -4.13 6.57 23.83
N PRO A 445 -2.93 6.97 23.36
CA PRO A 445 -2.82 7.81 22.17
C PRO A 445 -3.29 7.08 20.91
N VAL A 446 -4.19 7.71 20.16
CA VAL A 446 -4.75 7.19 18.90
C VAL A 446 -4.58 8.22 17.80
N ALA A 447 -3.95 7.81 16.69
CA ALA A 447 -3.84 8.61 15.46
C ALA A 447 -4.49 7.89 14.27
N ALA A 448 -4.85 8.65 13.24
CA ALA A 448 -5.53 8.15 12.05
C ALA A 448 -4.92 8.73 10.77
N ILE A 449 -3.90 8.03 10.24
CA ILE A 449 -3.07 8.50 9.11
C ILE A 449 -3.88 8.77 7.84
N LYS A 450 -5.03 8.12 7.66
CA LYS A 450 -5.93 8.34 6.53
C LYS A 450 -6.48 9.77 6.45
N ALA A 451 -6.44 10.54 7.55
CA ALA A 451 -6.74 11.97 7.55
C ALA A 451 -5.84 12.75 6.58
N TYR A 452 -4.59 12.32 6.40
CA TYR A 452 -3.60 12.98 5.54
C TYR A 452 -3.57 12.41 4.12
N VAL A 453 -3.55 11.09 4.02
CA VAL A 453 -3.25 10.38 2.77
C VAL A 453 -4.45 9.68 2.15
N GLY A 454 -5.61 9.70 2.80
CA GLY A 454 -6.77 8.92 2.37
C GLY A 454 -6.57 7.43 2.60
N HIS A 455 -7.35 6.61 1.90
CA HIS A 455 -7.35 5.16 2.04
C HIS A 455 -6.78 4.49 0.78
N SER A 456 -5.53 4.04 0.88
CA SER A 456 -4.77 3.42 -0.22
C SER A 456 -5.17 1.98 -0.55
N MET A 457 -6.23 1.43 0.07
CA MET A 457 -6.60 0.00 -0.01
C MET A 457 -5.50 -0.92 0.56
N ALA A 458 -4.87 -1.79 -0.23
CA ALA A 458 -3.90 -2.78 0.25
C ALA A 458 -2.69 -2.20 1.01
N PRO A 459 -2.05 -1.09 0.59
CA PRO A 459 -0.90 -0.48 1.26
C PRO A 459 -1.23 0.30 2.54
N ALA A 460 -2.51 0.40 2.93
CA ALA A 460 -2.91 1.27 4.04
C ALA A 460 -2.20 0.98 5.37
N GLY A 461 -1.91 -0.30 5.66
CA GLY A 461 -1.12 -0.68 6.83
C GLY A 461 0.35 -0.24 6.75
N GLY A 462 0.90 -0.11 5.53
CA GLY A 462 2.22 0.44 5.27
C GLY A 462 2.28 1.95 5.48
N ASP A 463 1.26 2.69 5.04
CA ASP A 463 1.13 4.12 5.36
C ASP A 463 1.12 4.37 6.87
N GLN A 464 0.41 3.51 7.61
CA GLN A 464 0.42 3.52 9.07
C GLN A 464 1.81 3.18 9.63
N LEU A 465 2.45 2.10 9.16
CA LEU A 465 3.81 1.75 9.62
C LEU A 465 4.82 2.88 9.38
N GLY A 466 4.78 3.56 8.23
CA GLY A 466 5.64 4.71 7.95
C GLY A 466 5.45 5.85 8.95
N ALA A 467 4.22 6.08 9.42
CA ALA A 467 3.98 7.04 10.48
C ALA A 467 4.56 6.61 11.83
N ALA A 468 4.49 5.32 12.19
CA ALA A 468 5.11 4.80 13.42
C ALA A 468 6.63 4.98 13.41
N LEU A 469 7.28 4.68 12.28
CA LEU A 469 8.72 4.88 12.09
C LEU A 469 9.11 6.36 12.28
N GLY A 470 8.34 7.27 11.70
CA GLY A 470 8.56 8.71 11.86
C GLY A 470 8.31 9.21 13.28
N THR A 471 7.30 8.66 13.98
CA THR A 471 7.05 9.00 15.39
C THR A 471 8.21 8.59 16.29
N TRP A 472 8.86 7.44 16.05
CA TRP A 472 10.05 7.05 16.80
C TRP A 472 11.27 7.91 16.48
N GLU A 473 11.44 8.36 15.23
CA GLU A 473 12.59 9.21 14.86
C GLU A 473 12.42 10.66 15.35
N HIS A 474 11.22 11.22 15.23
CA HIS A 474 10.98 12.66 15.44
C HIS A 474 10.19 12.99 16.71
N GLY A 475 9.63 11.99 17.40
CA GLY A 475 8.94 12.16 18.68
C GLY A 475 7.51 12.72 18.61
N TRP A 476 6.94 12.88 17.42
CA TRP A 476 5.57 13.39 17.23
C TRP A 476 4.63 12.30 16.73
N LEU A 477 3.48 12.15 17.36
CA LEU A 477 2.38 11.37 16.80
C LEU A 477 1.54 12.30 15.91
N PRO A 478 1.28 11.96 14.63
CA PRO A 478 0.46 12.78 13.75
C PRO A 478 -0.95 12.97 14.34
N GLY A 479 -1.43 14.21 14.34
CA GLY A 479 -2.80 14.51 14.77
C GLY A 479 -3.83 14.06 13.74
N ILE A 480 -5.11 14.24 14.02
CA ILE A 480 -6.21 14.08 13.07
C ILE A 480 -6.60 15.49 12.64
N THR A 481 -5.73 16.16 11.90
CA THR A 481 -5.85 17.61 11.63
C THR A 481 -7.00 18.00 10.71
N THR A 482 -7.74 17.03 10.16
CA THR A 482 -8.93 17.26 9.35
C THR A 482 -10.21 17.44 10.18
N ILE A 483 -10.16 17.21 11.49
CA ILE A 483 -11.32 17.27 12.39
C ILE A 483 -11.20 18.43 13.39
N ASP A 484 -12.33 18.93 13.86
CA ASP A 484 -12.45 20.00 14.86
C ASP A 484 -13.08 19.52 16.17
N HIS A 485 -13.70 18.33 16.17
CA HIS A 485 -14.27 17.69 17.35
C HIS A 485 -14.35 16.17 17.17
N ILE A 486 -14.55 15.45 18.26
CA ILE A 486 -14.87 14.01 18.26
C ILE A 486 -16.39 13.85 18.25
N ALA A 487 -16.91 12.98 17.39
CA ALA A 487 -18.36 12.74 17.30
C ALA A 487 -18.92 12.14 18.59
N GLU A 488 -20.19 12.46 18.91
CA GLU A 488 -20.82 12.06 20.19
C GLU A 488 -20.93 10.54 20.39
N ASP A 489 -20.96 9.77 19.30
CA ASP A 489 -21.08 8.31 19.31
C ASP A 489 -19.73 7.57 19.40
N VAL A 490 -18.61 8.30 19.53
CA VAL A 490 -17.28 7.73 19.68
C VAL A 490 -16.98 7.40 21.14
N HIS A 491 -16.53 6.17 21.39
CA HIS A 491 -16.14 5.71 22.71
C HIS A 491 -14.72 6.20 23.04
N GLN A 492 -14.59 7.12 24.00
CA GLN A 492 -13.31 7.81 24.27
C GLN A 492 -12.91 7.87 25.74
N SER A 493 -13.57 7.12 26.63
CA SER A 493 -13.30 7.17 28.09
C SER A 493 -11.88 6.79 28.50
N HIS A 494 -11.17 6.01 27.69
CA HIS A 494 -9.80 5.56 27.91
C HIS A 494 -8.85 5.90 26.76
N LEU A 495 -9.29 6.74 25.81
CA LEU A 495 -8.58 7.02 24.56
C LEU A 495 -8.30 8.51 24.41
N ASN A 496 -7.14 8.83 23.86
CA ASN A 496 -6.76 10.16 23.45
C ASN A 496 -6.67 10.20 21.92
N PHE A 497 -7.77 10.55 21.26
CA PHE A 497 -7.77 10.86 19.84
C PHE A 497 -7.07 12.20 19.63
N ALA A 498 -5.84 12.17 19.14
CA ALA A 498 -5.00 13.35 19.01
C ALA A 498 -5.52 14.27 17.89
N ILE A 499 -6.32 15.30 18.21
CA ILE A 499 -6.78 16.28 17.21
C ILE A 499 -5.59 17.11 16.69
N ASN A 500 -4.68 17.48 17.60
CA ASN A 500 -3.41 18.12 17.29
C ASN A 500 -2.26 17.09 17.32
N HIS A 501 -1.12 17.44 16.72
CA HIS A 501 0.11 16.68 16.87
C HIS A 501 0.47 16.50 18.35
N LEU A 502 0.72 15.26 18.76
CA LEU A 502 1.02 14.93 20.15
C LEU A 502 2.52 14.63 20.29
N GLU A 503 3.20 15.42 21.12
CA GLU A 503 4.60 15.15 21.48
C GLU A 503 4.65 13.97 22.43
N LEU A 504 5.20 12.85 21.96
CA LEU A 504 5.46 11.67 22.79
C LEU A 504 6.92 11.63 23.24
N GLY A 505 7.83 12.17 22.42
CA GLY A 505 9.27 12.07 22.57
C GLY A 505 9.81 10.78 21.93
N ALA A 506 10.91 10.90 21.19
CA ALA A 506 11.48 9.83 20.36
C ALA A 506 11.78 8.52 21.13
N THR A 507 12.25 8.63 22.38
CA THR A 507 12.68 7.50 23.22
C THR A 507 11.64 7.06 24.27
N ASN A 508 10.43 7.62 24.22
CA ASN A 508 9.36 7.37 25.20
C ASN A 508 8.29 6.39 24.70
N VAL A 509 8.40 5.90 23.48
CA VAL A 509 7.42 5.00 22.86
C VAL A 509 8.09 3.68 22.51
N ASP A 510 7.65 2.61 23.17
CA ASP A 510 8.23 1.28 23.03
C ASP A 510 7.57 0.46 21.91
N ALA A 511 6.29 0.69 21.64
CA ALA A 511 5.57 -0.04 20.60
C ALA A 511 4.44 0.77 19.95
N ALA A 512 4.19 0.47 18.68
CA ALA A 512 3.05 0.95 17.91
C ALA A 512 2.13 -0.23 17.56
N LEU A 513 0.83 -0.07 17.79
CA LEU A 513 -0.18 -1.02 17.32
C LEU A 513 -0.83 -0.48 16.06
N VAL A 514 -0.55 -1.11 14.92
CA VAL A 514 -1.14 -0.78 13.63
C VAL A 514 -2.41 -1.60 13.45
N ASN A 515 -3.57 -0.95 13.49
CA ASN A 515 -4.86 -1.60 13.34
C ASN A 515 -5.40 -1.42 11.91
N SER A 516 -5.81 -2.51 11.26
CA SER A 516 -6.45 -2.44 9.94
C SER A 516 -7.60 -3.45 9.80
N LYS A 517 -8.62 -3.05 9.04
CA LYS A 517 -9.83 -3.84 8.78
C LYS A 517 -10.19 -3.72 7.31
N GLY A 518 -11.00 -4.62 6.80
CA GLY A 518 -11.48 -4.60 5.43
C GLY A 518 -12.73 -5.44 5.23
N PHE A 519 -13.35 -5.30 4.07
CA PHE A 519 -14.56 -6.04 3.70
C PHE A 519 -14.36 -7.56 3.78
N GLY A 520 -15.45 -8.31 3.90
CA GLY A 520 -15.41 -9.77 4.01
C GLY A 520 -15.04 -10.26 5.42
N GLY A 521 -14.93 -9.34 6.38
CA GLY A 521 -14.51 -9.63 7.74
C GLY A 521 -13.01 -9.87 7.86
N ASN A 522 -12.19 -9.14 7.09
CA ASN A 522 -10.75 -9.19 7.19
C ASN A 522 -10.28 -8.21 8.27
N ASN A 523 -9.68 -8.70 9.35
CA ASN A 523 -9.14 -7.86 10.42
C ASN A 523 -7.68 -8.22 10.68
N ALA A 524 -6.84 -7.22 10.90
CA ALA A 524 -5.45 -7.42 11.28
C ALA A 524 -4.95 -6.35 12.26
N THR A 525 -4.19 -6.77 13.26
CA THR A 525 -3.45 -5.84 14.15
C THR A 525 -2.00 -6.28 14.22
N GLY A 526 -1.08 -5.38 13.84
CA GLY A 526 0.36 -5.57 13.92
C GLY A 526 0.95 -4.85 15.13
N VAL A 527 1.88 -5.50 15.82
CA VAL A 527 2.70 -4.93 16.90
C VAL A 527 4.11 -4.73 16.36
N PHE A 528 4.54 -3.47 16.33
CA PHE A 528 5.89 -3.08 15.93
C PHE A 528 6.60 -2.49 17.15
N LEU A 529 7.78 -3.01 17.45
CA LEU A 529 8.62 -2.59 18.57
C LEU A 529 9.64 -1.55 18.10
N SER A 530 9.84 -0.50 18.88
CA SER A 530 10.72 0.62 18.53
C SER A 530 12.17 0.18 18.26
N PRO A 531 12.98 1.01 17.57
CA PRO A 531 14.42 0.79 17.45
C PRO A 531 15.08 0.50 18.81
N ASP A 532 14.78 1.32 19.83
CA ASP A 532 15.38 1.21 21.16
C ASP A 532 15.09 -0.14 21.83
N VAL A 533 13.82 -0.58 21.79
CA VAL A 533 13.42 -1.90 22.31
C VAL A 533 14.13 -3.01 21.53
N THR A 534 14.17 -2.89 20.20
CA THR A 534 14.79 -3.90 19.34
C THR A 534 16.29 -4.02 19.63
N GLU A 535 17.01 -2.90 19.78
CA GLU A 535 18.43 -2.89 20.15
C GLU A 535 18.67 -3.47 21.55
N GLN A 536 17.78 -3.23 22.51
CA GLN A 536 17.84 -3.85 23.83
C GLN A 536 17.69 -5.37 23.75
N MET A 537 16.74 -5.86 22.94
CA MET A 537 16.55 -7.30 22.70
C MET A 537 17.77 -7.93 22.02
N LEU A 538 18.34 -7.26 21.01
CA LEU A 538 19.56 -7.68 20.34
C LEU A 538 20.74 -7.76 21.31
N ARG A 539 20.92 -6.72 22.14
CA ARG A 539 21.97 -6.69 23.16
C ARG A 539 21.81 -7.82 24.18
N HIS A 540 20.58 -8.14 24.57
CA HIS A 540 20.31 -9.25 25.47
C HIS A 540 20.67 -10.60 24.84
N LYS A 541 20.33 -10.82 23.56
CA LYS A 541 20.56 -12.09 22.86
C LYS A 541 22.02 -12.30 22.46
N TRP A 542 22.66 -11.28 21.90
CA TRP A 542 23.99 -11.39 21.26
C TRP A 542 25.14 -10.88 22.14
N GLY A 543 24.84 -10.15 23.22
CA GLY A 543 25.83 -9.60 24.14
C GLY A 543 26.52 -8.32 23.63
N ALA A 544 27.20 -7.63 24.54
CA ALA A 544 27.75 -6.30 24.27
C ALA A 544 28.86 -6.28 23.21
N ALA A 545 29.68 -7.33 23.10
CA ALA A 545 30.75 -7.41 22.13
C ALA A 545 30.22 -7.50 20.69
N ALA A 546 29.24 -8.38 20.44
CA ALA A 546 28.60 -8.50 19.14
C ALA A 546 27.85 -7.22 18.76
N MET A 547 27.22 -6.54 19.72
CA MET A 547 26.58 -5.23 19.48
C MET A 547 27.57 -4.15 19.06
N LEU A 548 28.78 -4.13 19.64
CA LEU A 548 29.82 -3.17 19.23
C LEU A 548 30.28 -3.44 17.79
N ASP A 549 30.43 -4.71 17.41
CA ASP A 549 30.79 -5.09 16.04
C ASP A 549 29.67 -4.72 15.04
N TYR A 550 28.42 -4.97 15.40
CA TYR A 550 27.25 -4.55 14.63
C TYR A 550 27.21 -3.03 14.44
N GLN A 551 27.40 -2.25 15.50
CA GLN A 551 27.40 -0.78 15.45
C GLN A 551 28.47 -0.24 14.49
N ARG A 552 29.69 -0.80 14.54
CA ARG A 552 30.77 -0.43 13.61
C ARG A 552 30.43 -0.72 12.14
N ARG A 553 29.76 -1.83 11.85
CA ARG A 553 29.31 -2.14 10.48
C ARG A 553 28.15 -1.23 10.04
N CYS A 554 27.27 -0.91 10.97
CA CYS A 554 26.10 -0.08 10.74
C CYS A 554 26.44 1.36 10.33
N GLU A 555 27.59 1.89 10.77
CA GLU A 555 28.09 3.21 10.33
C GLU A 555 28.17 3.28 8.79
N THR A 556 28.88 2.36 8.15
CA THR A 556 29.05 2.34 6.67
C THR A 556 27.73 2.10 5.93
N VAL A 557 26.88 1.20 6.44
CA VAL A 557 25.56 0.93 5.85
C VAL A 557 24.67 2.17 5.93
N SER A 558 24.69 2.87 7.07
CA SER A 558 23.92 4.10 7.29
C SER A 558 24.41 5.25 6.41
N GLU A 559 25.73 5.37 6.19
CA GLU A 559 26.30 6.35 5.25
C GLU A 559 25.83 6.08 3.81
N THR A 560 25.79 4.82 3.40
CA THR A 560 25.30 4.41 2.07
C THR A 560 23.81 4.75 1.91
N ALA A 561 23.00 4.45 2.92
CA ALA A 561 21.59 4.82 2.93
C ALA A 561 21.38 6.35 2.89
N ALA A 562 22.17 7.12 3.65
CA ALA A 562 22.10 8.58 3.65
C ALA A 562 22.48 9.18 2.29
N ALA A 563 23.50 8.65 1.61
CA ALA A 563 23.89 9.07 0.26
C ALA A 563 22.78 8.80 -0.77
N TYR A 564 22.05 7.68 -0.64
CA TYR A 564 20.87 7.40 -1.44
C TYR A 564 19.75 8.44 -1.19
N ASP A 565 19.48 8.79 0.07
CA ASP A 565 18.48 9.81 0.41
C ASP A 565 18.80 11.18 -0.18
N GLU A 566 20.07 11.58 -0.12
CA GLU A 566 20.55 12.85 -0.69
C GLU A 566 20.42 12.85 -2.22
N SER A 567 20.77 11.74 -2.88
CA SER A 567 20.63 11.59 -4.34
C SER A 567 19.17 11.69 -4.79
N MET A 568 18.26 11.00 -4.09
CA MET A 568 16.82 11.10 -4.34
C MET A 568 16.28 12.52 -4.13
N SER A 569 16.85 13.26 -3.18
CA SER A 569 16.43 14.63 -2.85
C SER A 569 17.07 15.71 -3.75
N SER A 570 17.96 15.34 -4.68
CA SER A 570 18.73 16.30 -5.50
C SER A 570 18.68 16.05 -7.02
N GLY A 571 18.22 14.88 -7.47
CA GLY A 571 18.11 14.61 -8.92
C GLY A 571 17.40 13.31 -9.31
N GLY A 572 16.82 12.60 -8.34
CA GLY A 572 16.19 11.30 -8.55
C GLY A 572 17.22 10.18 -8.82
N VAL A 573 16.93 8.98 -8.34
CA VAL A 573 17.68 7.77 -8.66
C VAL A 573 16.73 6.86 -9.44
N GLU A 574 17.20 6.29 -10.55
CA GLU A 574 16.41 5.33 -11.30
C GLU A 574 16.08 4.11 -10.42
N PRO A 575 14.81 3.66 -10.41
CA PRO A 575 14.43 2.46 -9.69
C PRO A 575 15.10 1.24 -10.33
N LEU A 576 15.24 0.18 -9.55
CA LEU A 576 15.77 -1.09 -10.04
C LEU A 576 14.74 -1.73 -10.97
N TYR A 577 15.10 -1.91 -12.25
CA TYR A 577 14.25 -2.59 -13.23
C TYR A 577 15.11 -3.34 -14.26
N GLN A 578 15.31 -4.64 -14.02
CA GLN A 578 16.23 -5.52 -14.73
C GLN A 578 15.47 -6.46 -15.70
N PHE A 579 14.83 -5.89 -16.72
CA PHE A 579 14.10 -6.70 -17.71
C PHE A 579 15.04 -7.44 -18.66
N GLY A 580 15.03 -8.77 -18.60
CA GLY A 580 15.82 -9.64 -19.49
C GLY A 580 17.29 -9.74 -19.11
N GLU A 581 17.69 -9.23 -17.94
CA GLU A 581 19.05 -9.33 -17.41
C GLU A 581 19.13 -10.46 -16.39
N GLY A 582 20.25 -11.21 -16.38
CA GLY A 582 20.48 -12.28 -15.40
C GLY A 582 19.46 -13.43 -15.46
N VAL A 583 18.80 -13.65 -16.60
CA VAL A 583 17.85 -14.74 -16.79
C VAL A 583 18.57 -16.08 -16.70
N VAL A 584 18.07 -16.95 -15.82
CA VAL A 584 18.61 -18.30 -15.59
C VAL A 584 17.66 -19.33 -16.21
N GLU A 585 18.21 -20.25 -16.98
CA GLU A 585 17.47 -21.39 -17.55
C GLU A 585 17.80 -22.69 -16.80
N GLY A 586 16.96 -23.72 -16.98
CA GLY A 586 17.17 -25.02 -16.33
C GLY A 586 18.52 -25.68 -16.67
N SER A 587 19.08 -25.39 -17.85
CA SER A 587 20.41 -25.86 -18.26
C SER A 587 21.56 -25.21 -17.50
N ASP A 588 21.33 -24.07 -16.85
CA ASP A 588 22.35 -23.34 -16.09
C ASP A 588 22.45 -23.83 -14.63
N LEU A 589 21.50 -24.66 -14.20
CA LEU A 589 21.46 -25.21 -12.85
C LEU A 589 22.46 -26.36 -12.71
N THR A 590 23.16 -26.40 -11.58
CA THR A 590 23.92 -27.60 -11.16
C THR A 590 23.26 -28.18 -9.93
N LEU A 591 22.84 -29.44 -10.00
CA LEU A 591 22.12 -30.09 -8.90
C LEU A 591 22.58 -31.54 -8.70
N ASP A 592 22.58 -31.96 -7.45
CA ASP A 592 22.68 -33.36 -7.04
C ASP A 592 21.62 -33.65 -5.96
N THR A 593 21.73 -34.77 -5.26
CA THR A 593 20.77 -35.14 -4.21
C THR A 593 20.90 -34.34 -2.91
N GLN A 594 21.93 -33.51 -2.79
CA GLN A 594 22.29 -32.76 -1.58
C GLN A 594 22.17 -31.25 -1.79
N ALA A 595 22.40 -30.74 -3.01
CA ALA A 595 22.40 -29.31 -3.27
C ALA A 595 21.87 -28.94 -4.66
N LEU A 596 21.30 -27.74 -4.76
CA LEU A 596 20.96 -27.07 -6.02
C LEU A 596 21.65 -25.70 -6.09
N HIS A 597 22.53 -25.54 -7.08
CA HIS A 597 23.28 -24.32 -7.34
C HIS A 597 22.60 -23.51 -8.44
N ILE A 598 22.39 -22.22 -8.14
CA ILE A 598 21.81 -21.24 -9.08
C ILE A 598 22.87 -20.17 -9.36
N PRO A 599 23.20 -19.89 -10.64
CA PRO A 599 24.12 -18.82 -10.99
C PRO A 599 23.72 -17.47 -10.35
N GLY A 600 24.72 -16.72 -9.88
CA GLY A 600 24.52 -15.43 -9.22
C GLY A 600 24.31 -15.51 -7.70
N PHE A 601 24.11 -16.70 -7.13
CA PHE A 601 24.00 -16.90 -5.68
C PHE A 601 25.25 -17.58 -5.10
N GLY A 602 25.70 -17.10 -3.95
CA GLY A 602 26.92 -17.59 -3.29
C GLY A 602 26.73 -18.88 -2.49
N ILE A 603 25.49 -19.15 -2.07
CA ILE A 603 25.12 -20.29 -1.23
C ILE A 603 24.13 -21.16 -2.01
N PRO A 604 24.38 -22.48 -2.16
CA PRO A 604 23.41 -23.37 -2.80
C PRO A 604 22.16 -23.58 -1.94
N ILE A 605 21.08 -23.99 -2.58
CA ILE A 605 19.89 -24.51 -1.89
C ILE A 605 20.24 -25.89 -1.35
N ASP A 606 19.97 -26.11 -0.07
CA ASP A 606 20.14 -27.40 0.59
C ASP A 606 18.96 -28.34 0.25
N LEU A 607 19.28 -29.53 -0.27
CA LEU A 607 18.31 -30.58 -0.58
C LEU A 607 18.39 -31.75 0.41
N ALA A 608 19.35 -31.76 1.33
CA ALA A 608 19.49 -32.75 2.39
C ALA A 608 18.52 -32.45 3.55
N LEU A 609 17.21 -32.42 3.23
CA LEU A 609 16.17 -32.02 4.17
C LEU A 609 15.99 -33.07 5.28
N GLU A 610 15.86 -32.60 6.52
CA GLU A 610 15.48 -33.44 7.65
C GLU A 610 14.04 -33.92 7.49
N ASN A 611 13.78 -35.20 7.80
CA ASN A 611 12.42 -35.71 7.86
C ASN A 611 11.67 -35.01 9.02
N PRO A 612 10.57 -34.27 8.75
CA PRO A 612 9.83 -33.59 9.79
C PRO A 612 8.98 -34.51 10.68
N PHE A 613 8.89 -35.81 10.35
CA PHE A 613 8.14 -36.83 11.09
C PHE A 613 8.99 -38.03 11.48
N PRO A 614 10.16 -37.83 12.13
CA PRO A 614 11.07 -38.92 12.45
C PRO A 614 10.45 -39.90 13.47
N ASP A 615 9.52 -39.43 14.29
CA ASP A 615 8.74 -40.25 15.23
C ASP A 615 7.71 -41.17 14.54
N MET A 616 7.46 -40.96 13.24
CA MET A 616 6.48 -41.72 12.44
C MET A 616 7.11 -42.58 11.35
N THR A 617 8.43 -42.57 11.20
CA THR A 617 9.17 -43.35 10.20
C THR A 617 10.26 -44.17 10.88
N SER A 618 10.39 -45.46 10.54
CA SER A 618 11.55 -46.24 10.97
C SER A 618 12.80 -45.74 10.24
N ASP A 619 13.86 -45.43 11.00
CA ASP A 619 15.20 -45.29 10.42
C ASP A 619 15.50 -46.57 9.63
N ALA A 620 15.88 -46.43 8.37
CA ALA A 620 16.11 -47.57 7.47
C ALA A 620 17.36 -48.41 7.85
N ASP A 621 17.96 -48.17 9.01
CA ASP A 621 19.22 -48.80 9.47
C ASP A 621 19.04 -49.80 10.63
N ASP A 622 17.81 -50.15 11.01
CA ASP A 622 17.53 -51.18 12.03
C ASP A 622 17.18 -52.57 11.42
N SER A 623 17.84 -52.97 10.32
CA SER A 623 17.73 -54.33 9.75
C SER A 623 19.06 -55.01 9.44
#